data_AF-A0A2V1ATT1-F1
#
_entry.id   AF-A0A2V1ATT1-F1
#
_cell.length_a   1.000
_cell.length_b   1.000
_cell.length_c   1.000
_cell.angle_alpha   90.00
_cell.angle_beta   90.00
_cell.angle_gamma   90.00
#
_symmetry.space_group_name_H-M   'P 1'
#
loop_
_entity.id
_entity.type
_entity.pdbx_description
1 polymer ?
#
loop_
_entity_poly.entity_id
_entity_poly.type
_entity_poly.pdbx_seq_one_letter_code
_entity_poly.pdbx_strand_id
1 'polypeptide(L)'
;MLPKILKTSLWQPLLDDKLLGMGNIMSVSFAPECTDAKTQYDDCFNKWYTEKFLQGKSLHNECTELWDDYITCVNTALAQHKIKPMLDKAREDQPFGEDLSKKDK
;
A
#
# COMPACT_ATOMS: atom_id res chain seq x y z
N MET A 1 18.16 -13.40 -50.45
CA MET A 1 16.94 -12.58 -50.37
C MET A 1 15.86 -13.41 -49.69
N LEU A 2 15.50 -13.09 -48.45
CA LEU A 2 14.33 -13.69 -47.78
C LEU A 2 13.13 -12.76 -47.92
N PRO A 3 11.93 -13.27 -48.20
CA PRO A 3 10.75 -12.45 -48.46
C PRO A 3 10.26 -11.74 -47.18
N LYS A 4 10.14 -10.42 -47.30
CA LYS A 4 9.49 -9.51 -46.35
C LYS A 4 7.98 -9.77 -46.37
N ILE A 5 7.48 -10.75 -45.62
CA ILE A 5 6.03 -10.96 -45.49
C ILE A 5 5.74 -11.26 -44.03
N LEU A 6 4.73 -10.57 -43.49
CA LEU A 6 4.19 -10.63 -42.13
C LEU A 6 4.81 -9.67 -41.10
N LYS A 7 4.93 -8.38 -41.48
CA LYS A 7 4.70 -7.27 -40.55
C LYS A 7 3.20 -6.93 -40.54
N THR A 8 2.37 -7.75 -39.90
CA THR A 8 1.01 -7.35 -39.46
C THR A 8 0.60 -8.25 -38.30
N SER A 9 1.36 -8.19 -37.20
CA SER A 9 0.83 -8.65 -35.92
C SER A 9 -0.04 -7.53 -35.37
N LEU A 10 -1.36 -7.67 -35.54
CA LEU A 10 -2.40 -6.85 -34.90
C LEU A 10 -2.50 -7.13 -33.37
N TRP A 11 -1.50 -7.79 -32.79
CA TRP A 11 -1.42 -8.14 -31.37
C TRP A 11 -0.28 -7.43 -30.62
N GLN A 12 0.41 -6.49 -31.27
CA GLN A 12 1.49 -5.72 -30.63
C GLN A 12 1.07 -4.60 -29.66
N PRO A 13 -0.17 -4.07 -29.56
CA PRO A 13 -0.43 -2.96 -28.62
C PRO A 13 -0.64 -3.40 -27.16
N LEU A 14 -0.69 -4.70 -26.83
CA LEU A 14 -0.98 -5.18 -25.47
C LEU A 14 0.25 -5.68 -24.70
N LEU A 15 1.42 -5.70 -25.34
CA LEU A 15 2.64 -6.19 -24.69
C LEU A 15 3.52 -5.07 -24.12
N ASP A 16 3.29 -3.82 -24.53
CA ASP A 16 4.10 -2.68 -24.09
C ASP A 16 3.50 -1.94 -22.86
N ASP A 17 2.19 -2.08 -22.57
CA ASP A 17 1.56 -1.49 -21.36
C ASP A 17 1.70 -2.35 -20.10
N LYS A 18 2.15 -3.61 -20.22
CA LYS A 18 2.32 -4.53 -19.07
C LYS A 18 3.77 -4.70 -18.60
N LEU A 19 4.71 -3.98 -19.21
CA LEU A 19 6.16 -4.05 -18.93
C LEU A 19 6.76 -2.76 -18.38
N LEU A 20 5.93 -1.80 -17.95
CA LEU A 20 6.34 -0.56 -17.27
C LEU A 20 6.42 -0.73 -15.74
N GLY A 21 7.12 -1.78 -15.28
CA GLY A 21 7.27 -2.10 -13.85
C GLY A 21 8.60 -2.78 -13.51
N MET A 22 9.66 -2.45 -14.24
CA MET A 22 11.01 -2.90 -13.91
C MET A 22 11.50 -2.23 -12.62
N GLY A 23 11.66 -3.01 -11.55
CA GLY A 23 12.74 -2.78 -10.57
C GLY A 23 12.44 -2.04 -9.26
N ASN A 24 11.26 -2.18 -8.65
CA ASN A 24 11.05 -2.24 -7.18
C ASN A 24 9.56 -2.56 -6.94
N ILE A 25 9.21 -3.69 -6.34
CA ILE A 25 7.79 -4.11 -6.19
C ILE A 25 7.16 -3.49 -4.94
N MET A 26 6.93 -2.18 -4.94
CA MET A 26 6.15 -1.52 -3.88
C MET A 26 4.64 -1.72 -4.12
N SER A 27 3.90 -1.94 -3.04
CA SER A 27 2.45 -2.16 -3.12
C SER A 27 1.72 -0.88 -3.58
N VAL A 28 0.83 -1.01 -4.56
CA VAL A 28 -0.03 0.09 -5.00
C VAL A 28 -1.17 0.33 -4.00
N SER A 29 -1.62 1.58 -3.92
CA SER A 29 -2.86 1.90 -3.20
C SER A 29 -4.08 1.44 -4.01
N PHE A 30 -5.20 1.15 -3.36
CA PHE A 30 -6.47 0.89 -4.06
C PHE A 30 -6.95 2.12 -4.85
N ALA A 31 -6.57 3.31 -4.38
CA ALA A 31 -6.74 4.60 -5.03
C ALA A 31 -5.39 4.99 -5.66
N PRO A 32 -5.23 4.88 -7.00
CA PRO A 32 -3.94 5.10 -7.67
C PRO A 32 -3.28 6.43 -7.35
N GLU A 33 -4.09 7.48 -7.17
CA GLU A 33 -3.67 8.83 -6.79
C GLU A 33 -2.98 8.91 -5.43
N CYS A 34 -3.24 7.95 -4.53
CA CYS A 34 -2.59 7.89 -3.20
C CYS A 34 -1.30 7.05 -3.20
N THR A 35 -0.91 6.46 -4.33
CA THR A 35 0.22 5.50 -4.38
C THR A 35 1.58 6.15 -4.09
N ASP A 36 1.78 7.40 -4.55
CA ASP A 36 3.02 8.11 -4.29
C ASP A 36 3.17 8.45 -2.79
N ALA A 37 2.14 9.07 -2.20
CA ALA A 37 2.09 9.35 -0.75
C ALA A 37 2.24 8.08 0.09
N LYS A 38 1.63 6.96 -0.34
CA LYS A 38 1.81 5.66 0.28
C LYS A 38 3.25 5.19 0.27
N THR A 39 3.92 5.28 -0.88
CA THR A 39 5.31 4.83 -1.04
C THR A 39 6.24 5.62 -0.12
N GLN A 40 6.08 6.94 -0.08
CA GLN A 40 6.86 7.81 0.81
C GLN A 40 6.65 7.48 2.29
N TYR A 41 5.39 7.29 2.70
CA TYR A 41 5.06 6.88 4.07
C TYR A 41 5.62 5.50 4.42
N ASP A 42 5.42 4.50 3.56
CA ASP A 42 5.85 3.13 3.79
C ASP A 42 7.39 3.05 3.91
N ASP A 43 8.13 3.78 3.07
CA ASP A 43 9.59 3.85 3.13
C ASP A 43 10.08 4.44 4.47
N CYS A 44 9.45 5.53 4.92
CA CYS A 44 9.74 6.11 6.23
C CYS A 44 9.42 5.13 7.37
N PHE A 45 8.22 4.54 7.35
CA PHE A 45 7.76 3.62 8.37
C PHE A 45 8.64 2.37 8.45
N ASN A 46 8.98 1.75 7.31
CA ASN A 46 9.79 0.53 7.28
C ASN A 46 11.17 0.74 7.91
N LYS A 47 11.79 1.90 7.65
CA LYS A 47 13.06 2.30 8.25
C LYS A 47 12.90 2.51 9.76
N TRP A 48 11.93 3.33 10.17
CA TRP A 48 11.66 3.60 11.59
C TRP A 48 11.34 2.31 12.37
N TYR A 49 10.52 1.44 11.78
CA TYR A 49 10.09 0.17 12.39
C TYR A 49 11.30 -0.73 12.67
N THR A 50 12.17 -0.90 11.68
CA THR A 50 13.35 -1.78 11.78
C THR A 50 14.47 -1.20 12.65
N GLU A 51 14.75 0.09 12.52
CA GLU A 51 15.89 0.73 13.18
C GLU A 51 15.58 1.26 14.57
N LYS A 52 14.31 1.58 14.87
CA LYS A 52 13.91 2.25 16.11
C LYS A 52 12.95 1.41 16.93
N PHE A 53 11.80 1.06 16.38
CA PHE A 53 10.73 0.39 17.13
C PHE A 53 11.15 -1.01 17.58
N LEU A 54 11.57 -1.87 16.64
CA LEU A 54 12.00 -3.24 16.95
C LEU A 54 13.28 -3.29 17.82
N GLN A 55 14.08 -2.23 17.82
CA GLN A 55 15.28 -2.11 18.64
C GLN A 55 15.01 -1.46 20.00
N GLY A 56 13.75 -1.12 20.31
CA GLY A 56 13.36 -0.48 21.57
C GLY A 56 13.91 0.94 21.75
N LYS A 57 14.31 1.62 20.67
CA LYS A 57 14.95 2.94 20.72
C LYS A 57 13.96 4.11 20.68
N SER A 58 12.78 3.90 20.08
CA SER A 58 11.74 4.93 20.01
C SER A 58 10.36 4.30 19.89
N LEU A 59 9.39 4.92 20.56
CA LEU A 59 7.95 4.69 20.38
C LEU A 59 7.27 5.85 19.64
N HIS A 60 8.01 6.93 19.37
CA HIS A 60 7.49 8.10 18.69
C HIS A 60 7.61 7.90 17.17
N ASN A 61 6.48 8.03 16.47
CA ASN A 61 6.42 7.91 15.02
C ASN A 61 6.90 9.21 14.35
N GLU A 62 8.09 9.16 13.76
CA GLU A 62 8.70 10.28 13.05
C GLU A 62 8.13 10.51 11.64
N CYS A 63 7.24 9.63 11.17
CA CYS A 63 6.62 9.67 9.84
C CYS A 63 5.22 10.31 9.84
N THR A 64 4.89 11.11 10.87
CA THR A 64 3.52 11.61 11.08
C THR A 64 3.03 12.53 9.94
N GLU A 65 3.89 13.39 9.40
CA GLU A 65 3.50 14.27 8.28
C GLU A 65 3.19 13.45 7.01
N LEU A 66 4.05 12.48 6.68
CA LEU A 66 3.84 11.57 5.54
C LEU A 66 2.58 10.71 5.73
N TRP A 67 2.30 10.31 6.98
CA TRP A 67 1.08 9.60 7.34
C TRP A 67 -0.15 10.45 7.07
N ASP A 68 -0.15 11.71 7.51
CA ASP A 68 -1.28 12.63 7.39
C ASP A 68 -1.63 12.87 5.91
N ASP A 69 -0.63 13.05 5.05
CA ASP A 69 -0.82 13.18 3.60
C ASP A 69 -1.45 11.91 2.99
N TYR A 70 -0.88 10.75 3.31
CA TYR A 70 -1.36 9.47 2.81
C TYR A 70 -2.78 9.15 3.29
N ILE A 71 -3.03 9.26 4.59
CA ILE A 71 -4.31 8.88 5.20
C ILE A 71 -5.44 9.83 4.80
N THR A 72 -5.12 11.11 4.57
CA THR A 72 -6.09 12.09 4.04
C THR A 72 -6.55 11.70 2.64
N CYS A 73 -5.60 11.32 1.76
CA CYS A 73 -5.92 10.83 0.42
C CYS A 73 -6.79 9.56 0.48
N VAL A 74 -6.38 8.57 1.28
CA VAL A 74 -7.10 7.31 1.44
C VAL A 74 -8.51 7.51 1.98
N ASN A 75 -8.69 8.32 3.01
CA ASN A 75 -10.01 8.58 3.60
C ASN A 75 -10.97 9.24 2.61
N THR A 76 -10.44 10.12 1.76
CA THR A 76 -11.19 10.75 0.67
C THR A 76 -11.68 9.70 -0.33
N ALA A 77 -10.80 8.80 -0.78
CA ALA A 77 -11.17 7.72 -1.69
C ALA A 77 -12.14 6.72 -1.05
N LEU A 78 -11.94 6.34 0.23
CA LEU A 78 -12.84 5.43 0.96
C LEU A 78 -14.29 5.95 1.02
N ALA A 79 -14.45 7.27 1.19
CA ALA A 79 -15.76 7.92 1.18
C ALA A 79 -16.42 7.83 -0.20
N GLN A 80 -15.66 8.05 -1.28
CA GLN A 80 -16.16 7.96 -2.66
C GLN A 80 -16.60 6.53 -3.02
N HIS A 81 -15.85 5.52 -2.57
CA HIS A 81 -16.13 4.12 -2.85
C HIS A 81 -17.22 3.50 -1.96
N LYS A 82 -17.79 4.25 -1.00
CA LYS A 82 -18.88 3.81 -0.10
C LYS A 82 -18.57 2.55 0.74
N ILE A 83 -17.30 2.16 0.85
CA ILE A 83 -16.84 1.05 1.70
C ILE A 83 -16.53 1.49 3.13
N LYS A 84 -16.41 2.80 3.37
CA LYS A 84 -16.07 3.38 4.68
C LYS A 84 -16.96 2.85 5.84
N PRO A 85 -18.30 2.76 5.73
CA PRO A 85 -19.13 2.26 6.84
C PRO A 85 -18.84 0.81 7.22
N MET A 86 -18.56 -0.05 6.22
CA MET A 86 -18.21 -1.45 6.47
C MET A 86 -16.84 -1.57 7.12
N LEU A 87 -15.88 -0.76 6.66
CA LEU A 87 -14.54 -0.69 7.26
C LEU A 87 -14.59 -0.15 8.69
N ASP A 88 -15.35 0.91 8.95
CA ASP A 88 -15.50 1.49 10.29
C ASP A 88 -16.07 0.45 11.26
N LYS A 89 -17.12 -0.28 10.86
CA LYS A 89 -17.68 -1.37 11.67
C LYS A 89 -16.64 -2.46 11.97
N ALA A 90 -15.86 -2.89 10.97
CA ALA A 90 -14.81 -3.89 11.17
C ALA A 90 -13.67 -3.40 12.09
N ARG A 91 -13.45 -2.09 12.20
CA ARG A 91 -12.43 -1.51 13.10
C ARG A 91 -12.90 -1.43 14.56
N GLU A 92 -14.20 -1.46 14.82
CA GLU A 92 -14.76 -1.54 16.18
C GLU A 92 -14.62 -2.95 16.78
N ASP A 93 -14.53 -3.98 15.93
CA ASP A 93 -14.30 -5.34 16.37
C ASP A 93 -12.94 -5.43 17.10
N GLN A 94 -12.95 -5.93 18.34
CA GLN A 94 -11.75 -6.20 19.13
C GLN A 94 -11.42 -7.71 19.09
N PRO A 95 -10.81 -8.24 18.00
CA PRO A 95 -10.57 -9.68 17.85
C PRO A 95 -9.61 -10.25 18.90
N PHE A 96 -8.84 -9.39 19.58
CA PHE A 96 -7.88 -9.74 20.62
C PHE A 96 -8.19 -9.10 21.97
N GLY A 97 -9.47 -8.80 22.26
CA GLY A 97 -9.92 -8.28 23.56
C GLY A 97 -9.42 -9.12 24.75
N GLU A 98 -9.52 -8.56 25.95
CA GLU A 98 -8.75 -8.84 27.20
C GLU A 98 -8.63 -10.29 27.74
N ASP A 99 -8.99 -11.32 26.97
CA ASP A 99 -8.88 -12.74 27.33
C ASP A 99 -7.49 -13.37 27.05
N LEU A 100 -6.56 -12.65 26.41
CA LEU A 100 -5.21 -13.18 26.17
C LEU A 100 -4.33 -13.23 27.44
N SER A 101 -4.79 -12.67 28.57
CA SER A 101 -4.07 -12.74 29.85
C SER A 101 -4.33 -14.01 30.67
N LYS A 102 -5.21 -14.93 30.22
CA LYS A 102 -5.66 -16.09 31.00
C LYS A 102 -5.21 -17.46 30.50
N LYS A 103 -4.47 -17.56 29.38
CA LYS A 103 -4.10 -18.87 28.81
C LYS A 103 -2.72 -19.42 29.22
N ASP A 104 -1.95 -18.67 29.98
CA ASP A 104 -0.59 -19.06 30.38
C ASP A 104 -0.44 -19.41 31.87
N LYS A 105 -1.49 -19.93 32.53
CA LYS A 105 -1.39 -20.45 33.90
C LYS A 105 -1.79 -21.91 34.04
#